data_AF-A0ABD7V0V7-F1
#
_entry.id   AF-A0ABD7V0V7-F1
#
_cell.length_a   1.000
_cell.length_b   1.000
_cell.length_c   1.000
_cell.angle_alpha   90.00
_cell.angle_beta   90.00
_cell.angle_gamma   90.00
#
_symmetry.space_group_name_H-M   'P 1'
#
loop_
_entity.id
_entity.type
_entity.pdbx_description
1 polymer ?
#
loop_
_entity_poly.entity_id
_entity_poly.type
_entity_poly.pdbx_seq_one_letter_code
_entity_poly.pdbx_strand_id
1 'polypeptide(L)'
;MARVRPERRRPIDLVITAIIVVAVAVLCLIAWIVSPVRATQSAQAASEPPPVVSATAVPERFAARWSAGSDATVAPAVGKALVVTGDGGTVVGRDPRTGDEVWSYSRDLDLCAVDTAWTSSADTVLAVYRNSRGCSEVTALDAATGARRGARTSDADEELRLVSDHGYVVARGPQRLETWGSNLVRGIEYGRVVARVRPEDDPRRQDCRLFSAAISGDRLAVVERCAGDPGYRLTVLGAVLDDEERVREYGSSLITGDVNGPPPVLIAMSSSGIAVYDGGVNPAEPPSFGDDSGPTIRRFDTDAVAVGTNTVAGDASPPANSVPIESDGVVTYWTGKATVVLDAQSLRPIYQVPGALGPGQVMAGQLLLPSVAGISVRDVATGREVRSIPLQRSSPPDGVVSLKVVGDTVVEQRGRTVEAFGPA
;
A
#
# COMPACT_ATOMS: atom_id res chain seq x y z
N MET A 1 -41.81 -53.25 -28.71
CA MET A 1 -40.78 -52.56 -27.88
C MET A 1 -39.97 -53.61 -27.16
N ALA A 2 -38.73 -53.85 -27.60
CA ALA A 2 -37.82 -54.77 -26.92
C ALA A 2 -37.44 -54.17 -25.56
N ARG A 3 -37.78 -54.86 -24.46
CA ARG A 3 -37.26 -54.51 -23.12
C ARG A 3 -35.78 -54.82 -23.10
N VAL A 4 -34.96 -53.79 -22.92
CA VAL A 4 -33.51 -53.92 -22.69
C VAL A 4 -33.31 -54.84 -21.48
N ARG A 5 -32.48 -55.87 -21.66
CA ARG A 5 -32.14 -56.85 -20.61
C ARG A 5 -31.55 -56.07 -19.42
N PRO A 6 -32.05 -56.24 -18.17
CA PRO A 6 -31.47 -55.55 -17.03
C PRO A 6 -30.00 -55.96 -16.92
N GLU A 7 -29.12 -54.96 -16.80
CA GLU A 7 -27.68 -55.13 -16.61
C GLU A 7 -27.46 -56.16 -15.50
N ARG A 8 -26.88 -57.32 -15.85
CA ARG A 8 -26.61 -58.36 -14.86
C ARG A 8 -25.57 -57.82 -13.90
N ARG A 9 -26.00 -57.41 -12.70
CA ARG A 9 -25.13 -57.11 -11.56
C ARG A 9 -24.19 -58.29 -11.30
N ARG A 10 -22.93 -58.22 -11.74
CA ARG A 10 -21.91 -59.24 -11.47
C ARG A 10 -21.23 -58.95 -10.13
N PRO A 11 -20.70 -59.96 -9.41
CA PRO A 11 -19.92 -59.75 -8.19
C PRO A 11 -18.72 -58.82 -8.43
N ILE A 12 -18.11 -58.90 -9.62
CA ILE A 12 -17.02 -58.03 -10.04
C ILE A 12 -17.46 -56.56 -10.09
N ASP A 13 -18.66 -56.27 -10.58
CA ASP A 13 -19.20 -54.89 -10.64
C ASP A 13 -19.34 -54.31 -9.23
N LEU A 14 -19.70 -55.13 -8.24
CA LEU A 14 -19.78 -54.71 -6.84
C LEU A 14 -18.41 -54.45 -6.21
N VAL A 15 -17.42 -55.29 -6.49
CA VAL A 15 -16.04 -55.07 -6.03
C VAL A 15 -15.46 -53.80 -6.66
N ILE A 16 -15.63 -53.61 -7.96
CA ILE A 16 -15.19 -52.40 -8.67
C ILE A 16 -15.89 -51.16 -8.11
N THR A 17 -17.21 -51.23 -7.90
CA THR A 17 -17.96 -50.13 -7.29
C THR A 17 -17.45 -49.82 -5.88
N ALA A 18 -17.21 -50.83 -5.05
CA ALA A 18 -16.67 -50.63 -3.71
C ALA A 18 -15.27 -49.99 -3.73
N ILE A 19 -14.40 -50.42 -4.65
CA ILE A 19 -13.07 -49.82 -4.85
C ILE A 19 -13.21 -48.35 -5.26
N ILE A 20 -14.08 -48.03 -6.22
CA ILE A 20 -14.31 -46.64 -6.63
C ILE A 20 -14.82 -45.80 -5.46
N VAL A 21 -15.79 -46.29 -4.69
CA VAL A 21 -16.33 -45.57 -3.52
C VAL A 21 -15.23 -45.30 -2.49
N VAL A 22 -14.39 -46.30 -2.20
CA VAL A 22 -13.24 -46.12 -1.28
C VAL A 22 -12.24 -45.12 -1.87
N ALA A 23 -11.92 -45.21 -3.16
CA ALA A 23 -11.01 -44.28 -3.82
C ALA A 23 -11.52 -42.83 -3.77
N VAL A 24 -12.82 -42.62 -4.05
CA VAL A 24 -13.46 -41.31 -3.95
C VAL A 24 -13.45 -40.81 -2.50
N ALA A 25 -13.77 -41.66 -1.52
CA ALA A 25 -13.74 -41.29 -0.11
C ALA A 25 -12.32 -40.88 0.34
N VAL A 26 -11.29 -41.62 -0.11
CA VAL A 26 -9.88 -41.29 0.15
C VAL A 26 -9.50 -39.96 -0.52
N LEU A 27 -9.88 -39.73 -1.77
CA LEU A 27 -9.62 -38.47 -2.47
C LEU A 27 -10.32 -37.28 -1.77
N CYS A 28 -11.57 -37.45 -1.34
CA CYS A 28 -12.30 -36.44 -0.57
C CYS A 28 -11.62 -36.17 0.78
N LEU A 29 -11.14 -37.20 1.48
CA LEU A 29 -10.41 -37.06 2.74
C LEU A 29 -9.09 -36.31 2.54
N ILE A 30 -8.31 -36.65 1.52
CA ILE A 30 -7.07 -35.96 1.17
C ILE A 30 -7.37 -34.50 0.82
N ALA A 31 -8.37 -34.24 -0.02
CA ALA A 31 -8.78 -32.89 -0.39
C ALA A 31 -9.23 -32.08 0.84
N TRP A 32 -9.91 -32.70 1.81
CA TRP A 32 -10.31 -32.05 3.06
C TRP A 32 -9.11 -31.76 3.98
N ILE A 33 -8.15 -32.69 4.10
CA ILE A 33 -6.95 -32.51 4.93
C ILE A 33 -6.05 -31.40 4.37
N VAL A 34 -5.86 -31.35 3.06
CA VAL A 34 -4.97 -30.41 2.38
C VAL A 34 -5.69 -29.09 2.03
N SER A 35 -6.98 -28.96 2.36
CA SER A 35 -7.78 -27.79 2.00
C SER A 35 -7.26 -26.51 2.69
N PRO A 36 -6.96 -25.44 1.94
CA PRO A 36 -6.61 -24.14 2.52
C PRO A 36 -7.69 -23.57 3.44
N VAL A 37 -8.96 -23.95 3.23
CA VAL A 37 -10.09 -23.53 4.07
C VAL A 37 -9.91 -24.04 5.50
N ARG A 38 -9.38 -25.26 5.67
CA ARG A 38 -9.14 -25.85 6.99
C ARG A 38 -8.02 -25.14 7.75
N ALA A 39 -7.02 -24.62 7.04
CA ALA A 39 -5.91 -23.85 7.59
C ALA A 39 -6.22 -22.35 7.71
N THR A 40 -7.48 -21.94 7.50
CA THR A 40 -7.90 -20.54 7.65
C THR A 40 -8.81 -20.39 8.85
N GLN A 41 -8.47 -19.46 9.74
CA GLN A 41 -9.33 -19.03 10.84
C GLN A 41 -9.91 -17.65 10.52
N SER A 42 -11.21 -17.48 10.73
CA SER A 42 -11.91 -16.22 10.47
C SER A 42 -12.91 -15.98 11.60
N ALA A 43 -12.53 -15.10 12.51
CA ALA A 43 -13.40 -14.60 13.57
C ALA A 43 -13.89 -13.22 13.13
N GLN A 44 -15.16 -13.15 12.69
CA GLN A 44 -15.78 -11.88 12.33
C GLN A 44 -16.31 -11.17 13.58
N ALA A 45 -16.46 -9.85 13.49
CA ALA A 45 -17.06 -9.07 14.56
C ALA A 45 -18.49 -9.56 14.84
N ALA A 46 -18.86 -9.65 16.12
CA ALA A 46 -20.20 -10.07 16.53
C ALA A 46 -21.29 -9.09 16.07
N SER A 47 -20.93 -7.81 15.95
CA SER A 47 -21.75 -6.73 15.39
C SER A 47 -20.83 -5.68 14.78
N GLU A 48 -21.36 -4.88 13.87
CA GLU A 48 -20.61 -3.76 13.30
C GLU A 48 -20.26 -2.74 14.39
N PRO A 49 -18.98 -2.36 14.54
CA PRO A 49 -18.57 -1.32 15.48
C PRO A 49 -19.25 0.02 15.17
N PRO A 50 -19.55 0.83 16.19
CA PRO A 50 -20.05 2.18 15.95
C PRO A 50 -18.99 3.01 15.19
N PRO A 51 -19.42 3.91 14.29
CA PRO A 51 -18.50 4.77 13.58
C PRO A 51 -17.73 5.67 14.55
N VAL A 52 -16.44 5.86 14.31
CA VAL A 52 -15.61 6.75 15.11
C VAL A 52 -15.85 8.19 14.65
N VAL A 53 -16.26 9.04 15.59
CA VAL A 53 -16.43 10.48 15.35
C VAL A 53 -15.06 11.14 15.21
N SER A 54 -14.86 11.93 14.16
CA SER A 54 -13.65 12.75 13.99
C SER A 54 -13.47 13.70 15.17
N ALA A 55 -12.24 13.85 15.65
CA ALA A 55 -11.95 14.80 16.71
C ALA A 55 -12.18 16.24 16.25
N THR A 56 -12.78 17.04 17.13
CA THR A 56 -13.00 18.49 16.93
C THR A 56 -11.86 19.35 17.47
N ALA A 57 -10.94 18.75 18.22
CA ALA A 57 -9.72 19.40 18.72
C ALA A 57 -8.62 18.35 18.90
N VAL A 58 -7.36 18.78 18.79
CA VAL A 58 -6.23 17.95 19.22
C VAL A 58 -6.20 17.93 20.75
N PRO A 59 -6.13 16.76 21.41
CA PRO A 59 -5.94 16.65 22.85
C PRO A 59 -4.73 17.44 23.37
N GLU A 60 -4.80 17.92 24.60
CA GLU A 60 -3.64 18.60 25.23
C GLU A 60 -2.53 17.61 25.60
N ARG A 61 -2.92 16.38 25.94
CA ARG A 61 -2.03 15.30 26.35
C ARG A 61 -2.51 13.98 25.78
N PHE A 62 -1.56 13.12 25.47
CA PHE A 62 -1.78 11.77 25.02
C PHE A 62 -1.19 10.79 26.03
N ALA A 63 -1.87 9.68 26.26
CA ALA A 63 -1.38 8.54 27.01
C ALA A 63 -1.30 7.32 26.09
N ALA A 64 -0.24 6.53 26.21
CA ALA A 64 -0.14 5.25 25.54
C ALA A 64 -1.30 4.35 25.98
N ARG A 65 -1.98 3.73 25.01
CA ARG A 65 -3.13 2.87 25.23
C ARG A 65 -2.76 1.41 25.04
N TRP A 66 -2.17 1.10 23.90
CA TRP A 66 -1.78 -0.26 23.54
C TRP A 66 -0.69 -0.25 22.47
N SER A 67 -0.02 -1.40 22.33
CA SER A 67 0.97 -1.66 21.29
C SER A 67 0.80 -3.07 20.74
N ALA A 68 1.06 -3.26 19.44
CA ALA A 68 0.98 -4.56 18.78
C ALA A 68 2.04 -4.71 17.68
N GLY A 69 2.40 -5.97 17.38
CA GLY A 69 3.20 -6.30 16.20
C GLY A 69 2.40 -6.08 14.92
N SER A 70 3.06 -5.57 13.87
CA SER A 70 2.48 -5.32 12.56
C SER A 70 3.56 -5.28 11.48
N ASP A 71 4.22 -6.41 11.25
CA ASP A 71 5.34 -6.53 10.31
C ASP A 71 4.95 -6.41 8.82
N ALA A 72 3.69 -6.72 8.49
CA ALA A 72 3.16 -6.65 7.13
C ALA A 72 2.65 -5.25 6.73
N THR A 73 2.61 -4.30 7.66
CA THR A 73 2.28 -2.89 7.39
C THR A 73 3.55 -2.03 7.34
N VAL A 74 3.52 -0.87 6.67
CA VAL A 74 4.65 0.09 6.66
C VAL A 74 4.30 1.48 7.19
N ALA A 75 3.02 1.81 7.17
CA ALA A 75 2.41 2.95 7.85
C ALA A 75 1.11 2.44 8.46
N PRO A 76 0.57 3.12 9.49
CA PRO A 76 -0.64 2.65 10.15
C PRO A 76 -1.76 2.36 9.14
N ALA A 77 -2.26 1.12 9.15
CA ALA A 77 -3.42 0.72 8.37
C ALA A 77 -4.67 1.04 9.20
N VAL A 78 -5.53 1.90 8.68
CA VAL A 78 -6.61 2.54 9.44
C VAL A 78 -7.87 2.56 8.59
N GLY A 79 -8.90 1.85 9.06
CA GLY A 79 -10.25 1.92 8.48
C GLY A 79 -11.05 3.07 9.11
N LYS A 80 -12.35 3.14 8.81
CA LYS A 80 -13.23 4.18 9.40
C LYS A 80 -13.36 4.08 10.92
N ALA A 81 -13.29 2.87 11.47
CA ALA A 81 -13.57 2.61 12.89
C ALA A 81 -12.44 1.90 13.63
N LEU A 82 -11.61 1.11 12.94
CA LEU A 82 -10.64 0.21 13.55
C LEU A 82 -9.23 0.48 13.06
N VAL A 83 -8.25 0.15 13.90
CA VAL A 83 -6.84 0.06 13.52
C VAL A 83 -6.54 -1.36 13.09
N VAL A 84 -5.86 -1.53 11.97
CA VAL A 84 -5.57 -2.84 11.39
C VAL A 84 -4.10 -3.15 11.57
N THR A 85 -3.82 -4.33 12.12
CA THR A 85 -2.45 -4.85 12.27
C THR A 85 -2.29 -6.16 11.52
N GLY A 86 -1.12 -6.38 10.93
CA GLY A 86 -0.79 -7.62 10.22
C GLY A 86 0.55 -8.17 10.68
N ASP A 87 0.56 -9.36 11.31
CA ASP A 87 1.75 -10.00 11.85
C ASP A 87 1.78 -11.49 11.50
N GLY A 88 2.88 -11.94 10.88
CA GLY A 88 3.03 -13.32 10.40
C GLY A 88 1.94 -13.67 9.38
N GLY A 89 1.04 -14.59 9.69
CA GLY A 89 -0.10 -14.96 8.84
C GLY A 89 -1.45 -14.36 9.25
N THR A 90 -1.46 -13.44 10.22
CA THR A 90 -2.69 -12.98 10.88
C THR A 90 -2.92 -11.49 10.70
N VAL A 91 -4.14 -11.14 10.30
CA VAL A 91 -4.64 -9.77 10.21
C VAL A 91 -5.71 -9.57 11.26
N VAL A 92 -5.61 -8.48 12.02
CA VAL A 92 -6.49 -8.18 13.16
C VAL A 92 -7.03 -6.77 13.05
N GLY A 93 -8.35 -6.61 13.17
CA GLY A 93 -8.99 -5.32 13.39
C GLY A 93 -9.12 -5.05 14.89
N ARG A 94 -8.53 -3.94 15.34
CA ARG A 94 -8.41 -3.57 16.75
C ARG A 94 -9.20 -2.31 17.07
N ASP A 95 -9.82 -2.28 18.24
CA ASP A 95 -10.40 -1.06 18.79
C ASP A 95 -9.28 0.00 18.98
N PRO A 96 -9.41 1.22 18.41
CA PRO A 96 -8.36 2.23 18.49
C PRO A 96 -8.04 2.67 19.94
N ARG A 97 -8.99 2.58 20.87
CA ARG A 97 -8.84 3.06 22.25
C ARG A 97 -8.30 1.98 23.18
N THR A 98 -8.73 0.74 23.04
CA THR A 98 -8.35 -0.35 23.96
C THR A 98 -7.33 -1.31 23.38
N GLY A 99 -7.29 -1.46 22.05
CA GLY A 99 -6.46 -2.44 21.35
C GLY A 99 -7.08 -3.84 21.30
N ASP A 100 -8.29 -3.99 21.85
CA ASP A 100 -9.04 -5.24 21.85
C ASP A 100 -9.29 -5.71 20.41
N GLU A 101 -9.15 -7.01 20.21
CA GLU A 101 -9.47 -7.65 18.95
C GLU A 101 -10.98 -7.65 18.72
N VAL A 102 -11.41 -6.98 17.65
CA VAL A 102 -12.80 -6.95 17.21
C VAL A 102 -13.08 -8.05 16.20
N TRP A 103 -12.11 -8.31 15.32
CA TRP A 103 -12.13 -9.41 14.36
C TRP A 103 -10.70 -9.85 14.03
N SER A 104 -10.55 -11.10 13.61
CA SER A 104 -9.28 -11.62 13.08
C SER A 104 -9.46 -12.55 11.90
N TYR A 105 -8.44 -12.54 11.05
CA TYR A 105 -8.31 -13.40 9.89
C TYR A 105 -6.90 -13.96 9.84
N SER A 106 -6.76 -15.27 9.96
CA SER A 106 -5.46 -15.95 10.03
C SER A 106 -5.39 -17.08 9.00
N ARG A 107 -4.22 -17.19 8.36
CA ARG A 107 -3.90 -18.27 7.42
C ARG A 107 -2.53 -18.82 7.74
N ASP A 108 -2.32 -20.09 7.38
CA ASP A 108 -1.00 -20.73 7.42
C ASP A 108 -0.14 -20.34 6.19
N LEU A 109 0.00 -19.03 5.96
CA LEU A 109 0.82 -18.41 4.92
C LEU A 109 1.36 -17.08 5.46
N ASP A 110 2.59 -16.72 5.10
CA ASP A 110 3.17 -15.44 5.48
C ASP A 110 2.48 -14.27 4.77
N LEU A 111 2.20 -13.20 5.51
CA LEU A 111 1.77 -11.93 4.96
C LEU A 111 2.95 -11.23 4.28
N CYS A 112 2.73 -10.74 3.07
CA CYS A 112 3.63 -9.85 2.36
C CYS A 112 3.30 -8.38 2.63
N ALA A 113 2.01 -8.05 2.68
CA ALA A 113 1.52 -6.69 2.84
C ALA A 113 0.11 -6.70 3.43
N VAL A 114 -0.15 -5.73 4.29
CA VAL A 114 -1.49 -5.36 4.76
C VAL A 114 -1.65 -3.86 4.59
N ASP A 115 -2.76 -3.45 3.97
CA ASP A 115 -3.13 -2.04 3.86
C ASP A 115 -4.66 -1.87 3.82
N THR A 116 -5.12 -0.65 4.04
CA THR A 116 -6.52 -0.24 3.90
C THR A 116 -6.72 0.53 2.60
N ALA A 117 -7.76 0.20 1.85
CA ALA A 117 -8.10 0.84 0.59
C ALA A 117 -9.59 1.22 0.55
N TRP A 118 -9.93 2.19 -0.30
CA TRP A 118 -11.31 2.67 -0.49
C TRP A 118 -12.00 3.06 0.84
N THR A 119 -11.25 3.65 1.77
CA THR A 119 -11.71 4.01 3.13
C THR A 119 -12.86 5.00 3.14
N SER A 120 -13.10 5.75 2.05
CA SER A 120 -14.27 6.62 1.91
C SER A 120 -15.52 5.89 1.40
N SER A 121 -15.37 4.72 0.77
CA SER A 121 -16.46 3.94 0.18
C SER A 121 -16.56 2.55 0.83
N ALA A 122 -15.94 1.54 0.23
CA ALA A 122 -16.04 0.14 0.63
C ALA A 122 -15.36 -0.20 1.97
N ASP A 123 -14.44 0.64 2.43
CA ASP A 123 -13.64 0.48 3.66
C ASP A 123 -13.08 -0.95 3.81
N THR A 124 -12.10 -1.26 2.96
CA THR A 124 -11.59 -2.61 2.78
C THR A 124 -10.16 -2.73 3.31
N VAL A 125 -9.89 -3.82 4.02
CA VAL A 125 -8.53 -4.29 4.31
C VAL A 125 -8.08 -5.27 3.24
N LEU A 126 -6.90 -5.05 2.69
CA LEU A 126 -6.24 -5.97 1.77
C LEU A 126 -5.16 -6.73 2.50
N ALA A 127 -5.34 -8.04 2.64
CA ALA A 127 -4.35 -8.96 3.19
C ALA A 127 -3.69 -9.74 2.05
N VAL A 128 -2.41 -9.49 1.79
CA VAL A 128 -1.66 -10.16 0.72
C VAL A 128 -0.76 -11.24 1.32
N TYR A 129 -0.97 -12.47 0.89
CA TYR A 129 -0.24 -13.65 1.34
C TYR A 129 0.72 -14.17 0.28
N ARG A 130 1.84 -14.74 0.74
CA ARG A 130 2.82 -15.43 -0.09
C ARG A 130 2.36 -16.85 -0.44
N ASN A 131 2.58 -17.26 -1.67
CA ASN A 131 2.54 -18.67 -2.07
C ASN A 131 3.63 -18.97 -3.11
N SER A 132 3.53 -20.08 -3.85
CA SER A 132 4.49 -20.48 -4.88
C SER A 132 4.61 -19.54 -6.09
N ARG A 133 3.77 -18.50 -6.19
CA ARG A 133 3.77 -17.47 -7.24
C ARG A 133 4.15 -16.08 -6.68
N GLY A 134 4.87 -16.04 -5.57
CA GLY A 134 5.21 -14.81 -4.84
C GLY A 134 4.08 -14.29 -3.96
N CYS A 135 4.04 -12.98 -3.74
CA CYS A 135 3.03 -12.27 -2.96
C CYS A 135 1.70 -12.12 -3.71
N SER A 136 1.02 -13.25 -3.93
CA SER A 136 -0.02 -13.38 -4.95
C SER A 136 -1.44 -13.47 -4.43
N GLU A 137 -1.65 -13.95 -3.19
CA GLU A 137 -2.98 -14.28 -2.68
C GLU A 137 -3.54 -13.13 -1.88
N VAL A 138 -4.44 -12.38 -2.49
CA VAL A 138 -5.10 -11.23 -1.89
C VAL A 138 -6.44 -11.67 -1.33
N THR A 139 -6.67 -11.39 -0.05
CA THR A 139 -8.00 -11.45 0.58
C THR A 139 -8.45 -10.03 0.90
N ALA A 140 -9.59 -9.61 0.35
CA ALA A 140 -10.27 -8.39 0.76
C ALA A 140 -11.21 -8.69 1.93
N LEU A 141 -11.02 -7.96 3.03
CA LEU A 141 -11.83 -8.05 4.24
C LEU A 141 -12.53 -6.71 4.45
N ASP A 142 -13.75 -6.74 4.94
CA ASP A 142 -14.42 -5.57 5.48
C ASP A 142 -13.65 -5.02 6.68
N ALA A 143 -13.28 -3.75 6.67
CA ALA A 143 -12.41 -3.18 7.71
C ALA A 143 -13.08 -3.13 9.09
N ALA A 144 -14.41 -3.04 9.16
CA ALA A 144 -15.16 -2.94 10.40
C ALA A 144 -15.45 -4.32 11.01
N THR A 145 -15.70 -5.34 10.17
CA THR A 145 -16.21 -6.65 10.61
C THR A 145 -15.30 -7.83 10.35
N GLY A 146 -14.28 -7.69 9.50
CA GLY A 146 -13.42 -8.79 9.05
C GLY A 146 -14.11 -9.77 8.11
N ALA A 147 -15.34 -9.47 7.65
CA ALA A 147 -16.06 -10.31 6.70
C ALA A 147 -15.36 -10.30 5.34
N ARG A 148 -15.18 -11.49 4.72
CA ARG A 148 -14.54 -11.58 3.40
C ARG A 148 -15.42 -10.92 2.35
N ARG A 149 -14.84 -9.97 1.60
CA ARG A 149 -15.49 -9.25 0.50
C ARG A 149 -15.10 -9.82 -0.86
N GLY A 150 -13.89 -10.35 -0.98
CA GLY A 150 -13.39 -10.92 -2.23
C GLY A 150 -12.02 -11.55 -2.05
N ALA A 151 -11.57 -12.27 -3.07
CA ALA A 151 -10.22 -12.79 -3.13
C ALA A 151 -9.72 -12.76 -4.58
N ARG A 152 -8.40 -12.62 -4.72
CA ARG A 152 -7.70 -12.69 -6.01
C ARG A 152 -6.40 -13.45 -5.83
N THR A 153 -6.04 -14.24 -6.83
CA THR A 153 -4.69 -14.81 -6.95
C THR A 153 -4.10 -14.39 -8.29
N SER A 154 -2.86 -13.92 -8.29
CA SER A 154 -2.17 -13.48 -9.52
C SER A 154 -0.73 -13.95 -9.56
N ASP A 155 -0.05 -13.80 -10.68
CA ASP A 155 1.41 -13.88 -10.66
C ASP A 155 1.94 -12.59 -10.02
N ALA A 156 2.87 -12.70 -9.08
CA ALA A 156 3.42 -11.57 -8.35
C ALA A 156 4.92 -11.78 -8.09
N ASP A 157 5.62 -10.72 -7.71
CA ASP A 157 6.99 -10.86 -7.22
C ASP A 157 7.00 -11.31 -5.76
N GLU A 158 8.17 -11.70 -5.28
CA GLU A 158 8.39 -12.09 -3.87
C GLU A 158 8.29 -10.91 -2.89
N GLU A 159 8.31 -9.68 -3.39
CA GLU A 159 8.09 -8.48 -2.58
C GLU A 159 6.98 -7.66 -3.23
N LEU A 160 6.12 -7.07 -2.40
CA LEU A 160 4.99 -6.27 -2.87
C LEU A 160 4.80 -5.04 -2.00
N ARG A 161 4.52 -3.90 -2.65
CA ARG A 161 3.97 -2.71 -2.02
C ARG A 161 2.58 -2.44 -2.58
N LEU A 162 1.66 -2.11 -1.69
CA LEU A 162 0.35 -1.58 -2.05
C LEU A 162 0.44 -0.05 -2.03
N VAL A 163 -0.16 0.57 -3.03
CA VAL A 163 -0.37 2.02 -3.10
C VAL A 163 -1.81 2.22 -3.54
N SER A 164 -2.57 3.07 -2.85
CA SER A 164 -4.00 3.21 -3.10
C SER A 164 -4.40 4.67 -3.22
N ASP A 165 -5.48 4.90 -3.99
CA ASP A 165 -6.24 6.14 -3.96
C ASP A 165 -7.73 5.84 -3.71
N HIS A 166 -8.62 6.76 -4.08
CA HIS A 166 -10.06 6.57 -3.93
C HIS A 166 -10.68 5.55 -4.90
N GLY A 167 -10.01 5.20 -6.00
CA GLY A 167 -10.56 4.41 -7.10
C GLY A 167 -9.91 3.03 -7.23
N TYR A 168 -8.58 2.98 -7.12
CA TYR A 168 -7.78 1.80 -7.44
C TYR A 168 -6.66 1.57 -6.42
N VAL A 169 -6.17 0.34 -6.44
CA VAL A 169 -4.96 -0.07 -5.73
C VAL A 169 -3.95 -0.53 -6.76
N VAL A 170 -2.71 -0.06 -6.63
CA VAL A 170 -1.53 -0.59 -7.33
C VAL A 170 -0.84 -1.58 -6.41
N ALA A 171 -0.70 -2.81 -6.90
CA ALA A 171 0.13 -3.84 -6.29
C ALA A 171 1.41 -3.96 -7.10
N ARG A 172 2.51 -3.46 -6.54
CA ARG A 172 3.79 -3.34 -7.26
C ARG A 172 4.89 -4.13 -6.56
N GLY A 173 5.48 -5.05 -7.32
CA GLY A 173 6.77 -5.67 -7.02
C GLY A 173 7.89 -5.10 -7.90
N PRO A 174 9.14 -5.56 -7.72
CA PRO A 174 10.29 -5.04 -8.45
C PRO A 174 10.27 -5.29 -9.97
N GLN A 175 9.50 -6.24 -10.48
CA GLN A 175 9.45 -6.61 -11.90
C GLN A 175 8.05 -6.56 -12.48
N ARG A 176 7.01 -6.57 -11.63
CA ARG A 176 5.61 -6.60 -12.06
C ARG A 176 4.75 -5.65 -11.23
N LEU A 177 3.77 -5.03 -11.88
CA LEU A 177 2.66 -4.38 -11.19
C LEU A 177 1.31 -4.82 -11.76
N GLU A 178 0.28 -4.77 -10.91
CA GLU A 178 -1.12 -4.84 -11.30
C GLU A 178 -1.91 -3.70 -10.65
N THR A 179 -3.00 -3.29 -11.28
CA THR A 179 -4.01 -2.43 -10.66
C THR A 179 -5.29 -3.20 -10.38
N TRP A 180 -6.00 -2.86 -9.31
CA TRP A 180 -7.29 -3.45 -8.96
C TRP A 180 -8.32 -2.39 -8.60
N GLY A 181 -9.56 -2.57 -9.04
CA GLY A 181 -10.71 -1.85 -8.49
C GLY A 181 -11.19 -2.46 -7.17
N SER A 182 -12.20 -1.84 -6.55
CA SER A 182 -12.77 -2.30 -5.26
C SER A 182 -13.40 -3.69 -5.28
N ASN A 183 -13.69 -4.22 -6.48
CA ASN A 183 -14.15 -5.59 -6.72
C ASN A 183 -13.00 -6.59 -6.95
N LEU A 184 -11.74 -6.18 -6.78
CA LEU A 184 -10.51 -6.93 -7.08
C LEU A 184 -10.37 -7.39 -8.54
N VAL A 185 -11.15 -6.81 -9.46
CA VAL A 185 -10.94 -7.02 -10.89
C VAL A 185 -9.70 -6.23 -11.31
N ARG A 186 -8.82 -6.89 -12.06
CA ARG A 186 -7.60 -6.28 -12.56
C ARG A 186 -7.90 -5.25 -13.63
N GLY A 187 -7.35 -4.06 -13.45
CA GLY A 187 -7.33 -3.02 -14.48
C GLY A 187 -6.23 -3.33 -15.50
N ILE A 188 -4.96 -3.29 -15.09
CA ILE A 188 -3.81 -3.59 -15.95
C ILE A 188 -2.85 -4.60 -15.31
N GLU A 189 -2.00 -5.21 -16.14
CA GLU A 189 -0.76 -5.86 -15.75
C GLU A 189 0.41 -5.24 -16.52
N TYR A 190 1.52 -4.94 -15.86
CA TYR A 190 2.67 -4.26 -16.46
C TYR A 190 4.01 -4.79 -15.93
N GLY A 191 5.06 -4.73 -16.75
CA GLY A 191 6.37 -5.32 -16.47
C GLY A 191 6.48 -6.79 -16.90
N ARG A 192 6.84 -7.68 -15.98
CA ARG A 192 6.96 -9.13 -16.20
C ARG A 192 5.58 -9.76 -16.41
N VAL A 193 5.23 -10.02 -17.67
CA VAL A 193 3.99 -10.70 -18.09
C VAL A 193 4.35 -11.95 -18.91
N VAL A 194 4.08 -13.13 -18.35
CA VAL A 194 4.49 -14.44 -18.93
C VAL A 194 3.63 -14.86 -20.12
N ALA A 195 2.31 -14.61 -20.05
CA ALA A 195 1.35 -14.97 -21.09
C ALA A 195 0.67 -13.70 -21.62
N ARG A 196 1.40 -12.92 -22.43
CA ARG A 196 0.88 -11.68 -23.01
C ARG A 196 -0.26 -11.97 -23.97
N VAL A 197 -1.38 -11.27 -23.82
CA VAL A 197 -2.53 -11.36 -24.75
C VAL A 197 -2.17 -10.82 -26.14
N ARG A 198 -1.41 -9.71 -26.18
CA ARG A 198 -0.87 -9.10 -27.41
C ARG A 198 0.64 -8.86 -27.27
N PRO A 199 1.48 -9.87 -27.56
CA PRO A 199 2.95 -9.76 -27.41
C PRO A 199 3.60 -8.73 -28.36
N GLU A 200 2.95 -8.40 -29.46
CA GLU A 200 3.40 -7.44 -30.48
C GLU A 200 3.31 -5.97 -30.05
N ASP A 201 2.51 -5.66 -29.02
CA ASP A 201 2.21 -4.27 -28.64
C ASP A 201 3.34 -3.57 -27.87
N ASP A 202 4.31 -4.32 -27.34
CA ASP A 202 5.39 -3.72 -26.56
C ASP A 202 6.78 -4.34 -26.80
N PRO A 203 7.38 -4.12 -27.99
CA PRO A 203 8.76 -4.49 -28.26
C PRO A 203 9.78 -3.54 -27.58
N ARG A 204 9.35 -2.40 -27.05
CA ARG A 204 10.24 -1.29 -26.62
C ARG A 204 10.62 -1.33 -25.15
N ARG A 205 9.81 -1.95 -24.27
CA ARG A 205 10.10 -2.06 -22.83
C ARG A 205 10.25 -3.50 -22.38
N GLN A 206 11.51 -3.95 -22.35
CA GLN A 206 11.87 -5.28 -21.91
C GLN A 206 12.73 -5.18 -20.64
N ASP A 207 12.58 -6.18 -19.77
CA ASP A 207 13.38 -6.36 -18.55
C ASP A 207 13.43 -5.13 -17.63
N CYS A 208 12.28 -4.48 -17.46
CA CYS A 208 12.16 -3.30 -16.61
C CYS A 208 12.08 -3.67 -15.13
N ARG A 209 12.81 -2.91 -14.30
CA ARG A 209 12.70 -2.92 -12.85
C ARG A 209 11.89 -1.72 -12.38
N LEU A 210 10.94 -1.95 -11.47
CA LEU A 210 9.99 -0.96 -10.95
C LEU A 210 10.40 -0.55 -9.51
N PHE A 211 10.61 0.74 -9.27
CA PHE A 211 11.18 1.28 -8.03
C PHE A 211 10.20 2.02 -7.13
N SER A 212 9.23 2.74 -7.71
CA SER A 212 8.14 3.39 -6.98
C SER A 212 6.91 3.51 -7.86
N ALA A 213 5.74 3.64 -7.24
CA ALA A 213 4.48 3.87 -7.94
C ALA A 213 3.62 4.86 -7.15
N ALA A 214 2.81 5.64 -7.87
CA ALA A 214 1.76 6.49 -7.32
C ALA A 214 0.55 6.42 -8.24
N ILE A 215 -0.66 6.65 -7.71
CA ILE A 215 -1.90 6.55 -8.46
C ILE A 215 -2.84 7.70 -8.08
N SER A 216 -3.58 8.21 -9.07
CA SER A 216 -4.64 9.19 -8.87
C SER A 216 -5.66 9.08 -9.99
N GLY A 217 -6.90 8.77 -9.64
CA GLY A 217 -8.00 8.58 -10.58
C GLY A 217 -7.74 7.38 -11.49
N ASP A 218 -7.80 7.61 -12.79
CA ASP A 218 -7.61 6.59 -13.82
C ASP A 218 -6.18 6.48 -14.34
N ARG A 219 -5.21 7.16 -13.70
CA ARG A 219 -3.80 7.14 -14.09
C ARG A 219 -2.89 6.75 -12.92
N LEU A 220 -1.81 6.06 -13.25
CA LEU A 220 -0.72 5.77 -12.33
C LEU A 220 0.62 6.18 -12.93
N ALA A 221 1.54 6.59 -12.07
CA ALA A 221 2.92 6.84 -12.40
C ALA A 221 3.80 5.72 -11.84
N VAL A 222 4.84 5.35 -12.58
CA VAL A 222 5.86 4.40 -12.13
C VAL A 222 7.25 4.97 -12.39
N VAL A 223 8.12 4.92 -11.39
CA VAL A 223 9.56 5.08 -11.60
C VAL A 223 10.13 3.72 -11.90
N GLU A 224 10.72 3.59 -13.08
CA GLU A 224 11.24 2.33 -13.59
C GLU A 224 12.60 2.53 -14.27
N ARG A 225 13.23 1.40 -14.58
CA ARG A 225 14.39 1.36 -15.47
C ARG A 225 14.35 0.09 -16.28
N CYS A 226 14.37 0.22 -17.60
CA CYS A 226 14.41 -0.89 -18.54
C CYS A 226 15.85 -1.19 -18.98
N ALA A 227 16.04 -2.36 -19.60
CA ALA A 227 17.32 -2.70 -20.19
C ALA A 227 17.73 -1.64 -21.23
N GLY A 228 18.93 -1.09 -21.10
CA GLY A 228 19.45 -0.03 -21.99
C GLY A 228 19.11 1.40 -21.58
N ASP A 229 18.26 1.64 -20.57
CA ASP A 229 18.04 2.99 -20.06
C ASP A 229 19.32 3.49 -19.34
N PRO A 230 19.83 4.70 -19.70
CA PRO A 230 21.01 5.27 -19.08
C PRO A 230 20.74 5.71 -17.63
N GLY A 231 19.51 6.13 -17.33
CA GLY A 231 19.04 6.55 -16.01
C GLY A 231 17.67 5.98 -15.65
N TYR A 232 17.06 6.54 -14.62
CA TYR A 232 15.70 6.23 -14.20
C TYR A 232 14.69 6.98 -15.05
N ARG A 233 13.52 6.37 -15.22
CA ARG A 233 12.42 6.86 -16.06
C ARG A 233 11.16 7.03 -15.23
N LEU A 234 10.40 8.08 -15.52
CA LEU A 234 9.03 8.23 -15.07
C LEU A 234 8.11 7.87 -16.24
N THR A 235 7.22 6.91 -16.04
CA THR A 235 6.21 6.50 -17.02
C THR A 235 4.83 6.65 -16.42
N VAL A 236 3.89 7.22 -17.17
CA VAL A 236 2.48 7.37 -16.78
C VAL A 236 1.62 6.43 -17.62
N LEU A 237 0.87 5.58 -16.93
CA LEU A 237 0.01 4.55 -17.50
C LEU A 237 -1.44 4.77 -17.08
N GLY A 238 -2.38 4.23 -17.86
CA GLY A 238 -3.77 4.05 -17.45
C GLY A 238 -3.88 3.02 -16.34
N ALA A 239 -4.77 3.25 -15.38
CA ALA A 239 -5.11 2.29 -14.33
C ALA A 239 -5.97 1.13 -14.86
N VAL A 240 -6.54 1.27 -16.06
CA VAL A 240 -7.30 0.24 -16.79
C VAL A 240 -6.82 0.15 -18.23
N LEU A 241 -7.18 -0.92 -18.93
CA LEU A 241 -6.93 -1.06 -20.36
C LEU A 241 -7.77 -0.07 -21.17
N ASP A 242 -7.28 0.31 -22.35
CA ASP A 242 -8.07 1.03 -23.35
C ASP A 242 -9.07 0.12 -24.08
N ASP A 243 -9.82 0.67 -25.02
CA ASP A 243 -10.84 -0.02 -25.81
C ASP A 243 -10.25 -1.09 -26.75
N GLU A 244 -8.95 -1.04 -27.04
CA GLU A 244 -8.24 -2.11 -27.72
C GLU A 244 -7.56 -3.09 -26.75
N GLU A 245 -7.96 -3.08 -25.47
CA GLU A 245 -7.42 -3.93 -24.42
C GLU A 245 -5.91 -3.75 -24.20
N ARG A 246 -5.34 -2.56 -24.47
CA ARG A 246 -3.92 -2.21 -24.27
C ARG A 246 -3.71 -1.41 -22.99
N VAL A 247 -2.52 -1.53 -22.41
CA VAL A 247 -2.09 -0.60 -21.37
C VAL A 247 -1.80 0.74 -22.03
N ARG A 248 -2.66 1.72 -21.75
CA ARG A 248 -2.48 3.08 -22.29
C ARG A 248 -1.29 3.74 -21.62
N GLU A 249 -0.30 4.15 -22.41
CA GLU A 249 0.77 5.05 -21.96
C GLU A 249 0.42 6.48 -22.34
N TYR A 250 0.47 7.38 -21.36
CA TYR A 250 0.26 8.82 -21.55
C TYR A 250 1.56 9.56 -21.81
N GLY A 251 2.63 9.15 -21.13
CA GLY A 251 3.94 9.73 -21.34
C GLY A 251 5.03 8.96 -20.61
N SER A 252 6.26 9.12 -21.08
CA SER A 252 7.43 8.49 -20.49
C SER A 252 8.70 9.27 -20.81
N SER A 253 9.44 9.63 -19.77
CA SER A 253 10.70 10.38 -19.92
C SER A 253 11.77 9.85 -18.98
N LEU A 254 13.02 9.94 -19.41
CA LEU A 254 14.13 9.84 -18.47
C LEU A 254 14.03 11.00 -17.48
N ILE A 255 14.15 10.67 -16.19
CA ILE A 255 14.20 11.64 -15.10
C ILE A 255 15.59 11.77 -14.51
N THR A 256 16.50 10.84 -14.82
CA THR A 256 17.92 11.00 -14.51
C THR A 256 18.79 10.66 -15.72
N GLY A 257 19.98 11.26 -15.79
CA GLY A 257 20.96 11.00 -16.84
C GLY A 257 21.80 9.74 -16.60
N ASP A 258 21.91 9.29 -15.34
CA ASP A 258 22.62 8.08 -14.95
C ASP A 258 21.94 7.32 -13.79
N VAL A 259 22.61 6.29 -13.28
CA VAL A 259 22.22 5.46 -12.14
C VAL A 259 23.31 5.36 -11.08
N ASN A 260 24.14 6.39 -10.94
CA ASN A 260 25.25 6.39 -9.98
C ASN A 260 24.76 6.50 -8.52
N GLY A 261 23.57 7.06 -8.33
CA GLY A 261 22.87 7.21 -7.06
C GLY A 261 21.62 6.33 -6.93
N PRO A 262 20.95 6.41 -5.77
CA PRO A 262 19.72 5.66 -5.50
C PRO A 262 18.57 6.01 -6.48
N PRO A 263 17.59 5.10 -6.67
CA PRO A 263 16.42 5.37 -7.50
C PRO A 263 15.55 6.49 -6.90
N PRO A 264 15.05 7.44 -7.71
CA PRO A 264 14.04 8.39 -7.29
C PRO A 264 12.76 7.69 -6.82
N VAL A 265 12.04 8.32 -5.89
CA VAL A 265 10.80 7.78 -5.30
C VAL A 265 9.63 8.73 -5.57
N LEU A 266 8.54 8.18 -6.09
CA LEU A 266 7.25 8.86 -6.22
C LEU A 266 6.68 9.16 -4.83
N ILE A 267 6.41 10.43 -4.58
CA ILE A 267 5.83 10.94 -3.34
C ILE A 267 4.31 11.03 -3.46
N ALA A 268 3.81 11.53 -4.59
CA ALA A 268 2.38 11.74 -4.78
C ALA A 268 2.06 11.87 -6.27
N MET A 269 0.80 11.60 -6.59
CA MET A 269 0.18 11.91 -7.86
C MET A 269 -1.18 12.52 -7.57
N SER A 270 -1.57 13.52 -8.35
CA SER A 270 -2.88 14.15 -8.31
C SER A 270 -3.42 14.30 -9.73
N SER A 271 -4.61 14.88 -9.87
CA SER A 271 -5.14 15.26 -11.18
C SER A 271 -4.35 16.36 -11.88
N SER A 272 -3.41 17.04 -11.20
CA SER A 272 -2.64 18.15 -11.78
C SER A 272 -1.16 17.83 -12.02
N GLY A 273 -0.64 16.75 -11.44
CA GLY A 273 0.76 16.37 -11.64
C GLY A 273 1.26 15.25 -10.75
N ILE A 274 2.58 15.10 -10.75
CA ILE A 274 3.32 14.04 -10.07
C ILE A 274 4.50 14.68 -9.31
N ALA A 275 4.75 14.24 -8.08
CA ALA A 275 5.92 14.64 -7.29
C ALA A 275 6.88 13.46 -7.09
N VAL A 276 8.16 13.70 -7.38
CA VAL A 276 9.26 12.73 -7.26
C VAL A 276 10.35 13.31 -6.38
N TYR A 277 10.78 12.56 -5.37
CA TYR A 277 11.99 12.85 -4.60
C TYR A 277 13.19 12.16 -5.25
N ASP A 278 14.21 12.91 -5.64
CA ASP A 278 15.36 12.38 -6.41
C ASP A 278 16.67 12.23 -5.62
N GLY A 279 16.73 12.76 -4.40
CA GLY A 279 17.92 12.71 -3.54
C GLY A 279 19.13 13.51 -4.06
N GLY A 280 19.08 14.06 -5.27
CA GLY A 280 20.10 14.96 -5.82
C GLY A 280 21.45 14.35 -6.19
N VAL A 281 21.58 13.02 -6.23
CA VAL A 281 22.85 12.36 -6.60
C VAL A 281 22.96 12.15 -8.11
N ASN A 282 21.91 11.62 -8.72
CA ASN A 282 21.89 11.41 -10.16
C ASN A 282 21.65 12.76 -10.88
N PRO A 283 22.34 13.06 -11.99
CA PRO A 283 22.05 14.23 -12.79
C PRO A 283 20.58 14.23 -13.24
N ALA A 284 19.86 15.32 -13.02
CA ALA A 284 18.47 15.46 -13.44
C ALA A 284 18.36 15.47 -14.96
N GLU A 285 17.41 14.70 -15.51
CA GLU A 285 17.01 14.76 -16.92
C GLU A 285 15.51 15.14 -17.01
N PRO A 286 15.12 16.11 -17.86
CA PRO A 286 15.99 17.18 -18.33
C PRO A 286 16.64 17.94 -17.14
N PRO A 287 17.75 18.66 -17.38
CA PRO A 287 18.40 19.45 -16.34
C PRO A 287 17.41 20.38 -15.63
N SER A 288 17.53 20.46 -14.30
CA SER A 288 16.75 21.40 -13.50
C SER A 288 17.02 22.84 -13.91
N PHE A 289 16.02 23.71 -13.76
CA PHE A 289 16.20 25.14 -13.91
C PHE A 289 17.03 25.68 -12.73
N GLY A 290 18.35 25.79 -12.92
CA GLY A 290 19.31 26.28 -11.92
C GLY A 290 20.36 25.23 -11.51
N ASP A 291 21.53 25.70 -11.06
CA ASP A 291 22.66 24.88 -10.54
C ASP A 291 22.36 24.31 -9.13
N ASP A 292 21.14 23.85 -8.90
CA ASP A 292 20.71 23.34 -7.60
C ASP A 292 21.31 21.95 -7.37
N SER A 293 22.42 21.92 -6.61
CA SER A 293 23.00 20.68 -6.09
C SER A 293 22.29 20.24 -4.80
N GLY A 294 22.00 18.95 -4.70
CA GLY A 294 21.41 18.34 -3.51
C GLY A 294 19.95 17.88 -3.69
N PRO A 295 19.33 17.34 -2.63
CA PRO A 295 18.03 16.69 -2.74
C PRO A 295 16.91 17.63 -3.21
N THR A 296 16.12 17.17 -4.18
CA THR A 296 14.99 17.95 -4.68
C THR A 296 13.70 17.14 -4.71
N ILE A 297 12.59 17.86 -4.68
CA ILE A 297 11.30 17.35 -5.13
C ILE A 297 11.03 17.94 -6.51
N ARG A 298 11.07 17.07 -7.51
CA ARG A 298 10.74 17.40 -8.90
C ARG A 298 9.27 17.16 -9.16
N ARG A 299 8.66 18.08 -9.89
CA ARG A 299 7.25 18.05 -10.26
C ARG A 299 7.12 17.84 -11.76
N PHE A 300 6.23 16.93 -12.12
CA PHE A 300 5.88 16.60 -13.50
C PHE A 300 4.39 16.79 -13.71
N ASP A 301 3.95 17.05 -14.93
CA ASP A 301 2.53 16.97 -15.27
C ASP A 301 2.07 15.50 -15.41
N THR A 302 0.80 15.31 -15.75
CA THR A 302 0.19 13.98 -15.90
C THR A 302 0.66 13.20 -17.14
N ASP A 303 1.55 13.79 -17.96
CA ASP A 303 2.15 13.17 -19.14
C ASP A 303 3.68 13.01 -18.98
N ALA A 304 4.16 13.03 -17.73
CA ALA A 304 5.57 12.90 -17.34
C ALA A 304 6.50 14.03 -17.81
N VAL A 305 5.97 15.21 -18.14
CA VAL A 305 6.80 16.36 -18.52
C VAL A 305 7.19 17.16 -17.27
N ALA A 306 8.48 17.49 -17.12
CA ALA A 306 8.96 18.26 -15.98
C ALA A 306 8.39 19.69 -16.00
N VAL A 307 7.75 20.10 -14.90
CA VAL A 307 7.12 21.42 -14.75
C VAL A 307 7.68 22.26 -13.60
N GLY A 308 8.50 21.67 -12.73
CA GLY A 308 9.16 22.41 -11.66
C GLY A 308 10.10 21.58 -10.81
N THR A 309 10.95 22.27 -10.07
CA THR A 309 11.82 21.67 -9.06
C THR A 309 11.83 22.54 -7.81
N ASN A 310 12.06 21.90 -6.67
CA ASN A 310 12.11 22.54 -5.37
C ASN A 310 13.20 21.84 -4.55
N THR A 311 14.23 22.58 -4.15
CA THR A 311 15.26 22.07 -3.24
C THR A 311 14.65 21.81 -1.86
N VAL A 312 15.05 20.70 -1.24
CA VAL A 312 14.56 20.29 0.07
C VAL A 312 15.69 19.79 0.95
N ALA A 313 15.50 19.88 2.27
CA ALA A 313 16.37 19.16 3.19
C ALA A 313 16.09 17.66 3.09
N GLY A 314 17.12 16.83 2.90
CA GLY A 314 16.95 15.38 2.82
C GLY A 314 18.26 14.62 2.68
N ASP A 315 18.14 13.30 2.64
CA ASP A 315 19.23 12.37 2.35
C ASP A 315 19.30 12.02 0.86
N ALA A 316 20.51 11.76 0.38
CA ALA A 316 20.76 11.29 -0.97
C ALA A 316 19.99 10.01 -1.33
N SER A 317 19.80 9.12 -0.35
CA SER A 317 18.95 7.94 -0.51
C SER A 317 17.57 8.22 0.05
N PRO A 318 16.50 8.01 -0.74
CA PRO A 318 15.14 8.01 -0.22
C PRO A 318 14.99 6.98 0.92
N PRO A 319 14.31 7.32 2.03
CA PRO A 319 14.11 6.37 3.12
C PRO A 319 13.18 5.22 2.72
N ALA A 320 13.62 3.97 2.87
CA ALA A 320 12.97 2.77 2.33
C ALA A 320 11.52 2.51 2.81
N ASN A 321 11.11 3.09 3.94
CA ASN A 321 9.78 2.94 4.54
C ASN A 321 9.07 4.28 4.79
N SER A 322 9.54 5.38 4.21
CA SER A 322 8.80 6.64 4.23
C SER A 322 7.69 6.59 3.19
N VAL A 323 6.46 6.39 3.66
CA VAL A 323 5.27 6.35 2.80
C VAL A 323 4.56 7.69 2.93
N PRO A 324 4.22 8.36 1.82
CA PRO A 324 3.48 9.62 1.86
C PRO A 324 2.12 9.44 2.59
N ILE A 325 1.74 10.44 3.39
CA ILE A 325 0.40 10.49 4.01
C ILE A 325 -0.33 11.71 3.46
N GLU A 326 -1.42 11.46 2.75
CA GLU A 326 -2.36 12.50 2.31
C GLU A 326 -3.47 12.69 3.35
N SER A 327 -3.71 13.94 3.74
CA SER A 327 -4.83 14.29 4.63
C SER A 327 -5.15 15.78 4.53
N ASP A 328 -6.44 16.11 4.49
CA ASP A 328 -6.96 17.48 4.54
C ASP A 328 -6.25 18.48 3.60
N GLY A 329 -6.06 18.06 2.35
CA GLY A 329 -5.48 18.89 1.30
C GLY A 329 -3.96 19.00 1.30
N VAL A 330 -3.26 18.27 2.17
CA VAL A 330 -1.78 18.19 2.15
C VAL A 330 -1.27 16.76 2.05
N VAL A 331 -0.09 16.60 1.45
CA VAL A 331 0.70 15.37 1.48
C VAL A 331 1.93 15.62 2.34
N THR A 332 2.21 14.71 3.27
CA THR A 332 3.46 14.74 4.05
C THR A 332 4.37 13.59 3.66
N TYR A 333 5.67 13.89 3.49
CA TYR A 333 6.69 12.91 3.15
C TYR A 333 7.99 13.21 3.89
N TRP A 334 8.60 12.18 4.47
CA TRP A 334 9.86 12.33 5.19
C TRP A 334 11.05 11.95 4.31
N THR A 335 12.01 12.86 4.21
CA THR A 335 13.16 12.79 3.29
C THR A 335 14.42 12.24 3.94
N GLY A 336 14.35 11.79 5.19
CA GLY A 336 15.52 11.42 6.00
C GLY A 336 15.96 12.49 7.00
N LYS A 337 15.69 13.77 6.69
CA LYS A 337 16.09 14.91 7.54
C LYS A 337 14.94 15.81 7.97
N ALA A 338 13.90 15.89 7.16
CA ALA A 338 12.74 16.73 7.38
C ALA A 338 11.49 16.06 6.83
N THR A 339 10.34 16.44 7.38
CA THR A 339 9.05 16.16 6.72
C THR A 339 8.72 17.34 5.83
N VAL A 340 8.65 17.10 4.53
CA VAL A 340 8.19 18.08 3.55
C VAL A 340 6.67 17.98 3.45
N VAL A 341 6.01 19.13 3.47
CA VAL A 341 4.55 19.24 3.32
C VAL A 341 4.26 19.84 1.96
N LEU A 342 3.48 19.12 1.16
CA LEU A 342 3.09 19.52 -0.19
C LEU A 342 1.58 19.80 -0.22
N ASP A 343 1.17 20.75 -1.04
CA ASP A 343 -0.25 20.91 -1.39
C ASP A 343 -0.71 19.67 -2.18
N ALA A 344 -1.77 18.99 -1.75
CA ALA A 344 -2.16 17.69 -2.32
C ALA A 344 -2.62 17.80 -3.79
N GLN A 345 -3.04 18.97 -4.24
CA GLN A 345 -3.47 19.19 -5.62
C GLN A 345 -2.29 19.56 -6.51
N SER A 346 -1.61 20.67 -6.24
CA SER A 346 -0.51 21.18 -7.07
C SER A 346 0.83 20.46 -6.84
N LEU A 347 0.90 19.64 -5.79
CA LEU A 347 2.09 18.93 -5.33
C LEU A 347 3.30 19.83 -5.09
N ARG A 348 3.08 21.13 -4.93
CA ARG A 348 4.13 22.10 -4.59
C ARG A 348 4.49 21.96 -3.11
N PRO A 349 5.78 21.82 -2.76
CA PRO A 349 6.21 21.98 -1.38
C PRO A 349 5.77 23.36 -0.84
N ILE A 350 5.06 23.36 0.29
CA ILE A 350 4.58 24.56 0.99
C ILE A 350 5.64 25.00 2.01
N TYR A 351 6.09 24.05 2.82
CA TYR A 351 7.14 24.22 3.82
C TYR A 351 7.75 22.85 4.16
N GLN A 352 8.83 22.87 4.95
CA GLN A 352 9.51 21.69 5.45
C GLN A 352 9.75 21.81 6.96
N VAL A 353 9.66 20.70 7.67
CA VAL A 353 9.82 20.62 9.12
C VAL A 353 11.04 19.77 9.47
N PRO A 354 12.19 20.40 9.78
CA PRO A 354 13.38 19.69 10.25
C PRO A 354 13.14 18.99 11.59
N GLY A 355 13.82 17.87 11.81
CA GLY A 355 13.76 17.14 13.09
C GLY A 355 12.48 16.34 13.34
N ALA A 356 11.53 16.36 12.40
CA ALA A 356 10.46 15.38 12.33
C ALA A 356 11.04 13.99 12.01
N LEU A 357 10.37 12.94 12.48
CA LEU A 357 10.81 11.54 12.35
C LEU A 357 10.11 10.78 11.21
N GLY A 358 9.14 11.41 10.56
CA GLY A 358 8.36 10.76 9.52
C GLY A 358 7.12 11.56 9.09
N PRO A 359 6.31 10.99 8.21
CA PRO A 359 5.06 11.59 7.74
C PRO A 359 4.01 11.61 8.87
N GLY A 360 3.03 12.49 8.73
CA GLY A 360 1.95 12.64 9.70
C GLY A 360 0.65 13.10 9.08
N GLN A 361 -0.35 13.29 9.92
CA GLN A 361 -1.74 13.48 9.49
C GLN A 361 -2.35 14.72 10.15
N VAL A 362 -3.29 15.35 9.45
CA VAL A 362 -4.10 16.44 9.99
C VAL A 362 -5.20 15.89 10.91
N MET A 363 -5.31 16.50 12.10
CA MET A 363 -6.35 16.25 13.09
C MET A 363 -6.95 17.58 13.52
N ALA A 364 -8.27 17.73 13.41
CA ALA A 364 -8.98 18.95 13.81
C ALA A 364 -8.35 20.25 13.23
N GLY A 365 -7.95 20.22 11.96
CA GLY A 365 -7.32 21.35 11.27
C GLY A 365 -5.86 21.64 11.65
N GLN A 366 -5.23 20.80 12.45
CA GLN A 366 -3.82 20.93 12.83
C GLN A 366 -3.01 19.74 12.31
N LEU A 367 -1.82 20.01 11.79
CA LEU A 367 -0.92 18.96 11.32
C LEU A 367 -0.15 18.36 12.50
N LEU A 368 -0.26 17.05 12.69
CA LEU A 368 0.49 16.30 13.70
C LEU A 368 1.68 15.63 13.02
N LEU A 369 2.90 15.96 13.46
CA LEU A 369 4.12 15.31 12.99
C LEU A 369 4.84 14.58 14.13
N PRO A 370 5.33 13.36 13.90
CA PRO A 370 6.13 12.65 14.89
C PRO A 370 7.50 13.32 15.05
N SER A 371 7.94 13.47 16.30
CA SER A 371 9.20 14.09 16.71
C SER A 371 9.86 13.27 17.81
N VAL A 372 11.14 13.55 18.11
CA VAL A 372 11.88 12.87 19.19
C VAL A 372 11.16 13.00 20.53
N ALA A 373 10.61 14.18 20.85
CA ALA A 373 9.94 14.44 22.13
C ALA A 373 8.50 13.90 22.20
N GLY A 374 7.87 13.60 21.07
CA GLY A 374 6.47 13.18 20.99
C GLY A 374 5.83 13.63 19.68
N ILE A 375 4.71 14.37 19.76
CA ILE A 375 3.99 14.90 18.60
C ILE A 375 4.16 16.42 18.53
N SER A 376 4.66 16.91 17.40
CA SER A 376 4.66 18.34 17.08
C SER A 376 3.32 18.70 16.42
N VAL A 377 2.55 19.59 17.07
CA VAL A 377 1.27 20.09 16.55
C VAL A 377 1.52 21.42 15.84
N ARG A 378 1.16 21.48 14.57
CA ARG A 378 1.49 22.59 13.68
C ARG A 378 0.26 23.16 13.01
N ASP A 379 0.33 24.45 12.74
CA ASP A 379 -0.58 25.11 11.82
C ASP A 379 -0.37 24.51 10.42
N VAL A 380 -1.43 23.94 9.84
CA VAL A 380 -1.31 23.17 8.59
C VAL A 380 -0.87 24.03 7.40
N ALA A 381 -1.24 25.32 7.37
CA ALA A 381 -0.94 26.22 6.26
C ALA A 381 0.48 26.78 6.32
N THR A 382 0.97 27.13 7.53
CA THR A 382 2.24 27.83 7.72
C THR A 382 3.37 26.93 8.21
N GLY A 383 3.06 25.76 8.76
CA GLY A 383 4.02 24.87 9.39
C GLY A 383 4.53 25.36 10.75
N ARG A 384 4.06 26.50 11.25
CA ARG A 384 4.44 27.03 12.56
C ARG A 384 4.00 26.07 13.65
N GLU A 385 4.92 25.74 14.54
CA GLU A 385 4.61 24.93 15.71
C GLU A 385 3.68 25.70 16.64
N VAL A 386 2.53 25.11 16.93
CA VAL A 386 1.55 25.63 17.89
C VAL A 386 1.91 25.15 19.28
N ARG A 387 2.24 23.86 19.41
CA ARG A 387 2.71 23.22 20.64
C ARG A 387 3.36 21.87 20.34
N SER A 388 4.04 21.34 21.34
CA SER A 388 4.54 19.95 21.35
C SER A 388 3.83 19.17 22.44
N ILE A 389 3.40 17.95 22.14
CA ILE A 389 2.78 17.02 23.09
C ILE A 389 3.78 15.90 23.38
N PRO A 390 4.31 15.81 24.61
CA PRO A 390 5.22 14.73 24.97
C PRO A 390 4.55 13.36 24.82
N LEU A 391 5.26 12.40 24.22
CA LEU A 391 4.83 11.00 24.19
C LEU A 391 5.84 10.11 24.89
N GLN A 392 5.35 9.27 25.79
CA GLN A 392 6.12 8.19 26.35
C GLN A 392 5.94 6.94 25.48
N ARG A 393 6.85 6.76 24.51
CA ARG A 393 6.88 5.58 23.64
C ARG A 393 7.41 4.37 24.40
N SER A 394 6.90 3.20 24.06
CA SER A 394 7.40 1.91 24.57
C SER A 394 8.89 1.66 24.28
N SER A 395 9.43 2.28 23.24
CA SER A 395 10.85 2.21 22.86
C SER A 395 11.28 3.50 22.15
N PRO A 396 12.59 3.82 22.11
CA PRO A 396 13.08 4.90 21.27
C PRO A 396 12.71 4.67 19.80
N PRO A 397 12.42 5.74 19.03
CA PRO A 397 12.18 5.61 17.60
C PRO A 397 13.48 5.19 16.88
N ASP A 398 13.38 4.14 16.06
CA ASP A 398 14.43 3.68 15.16
C ASP A 398 13.86 3.61 13.73
N GLY A 399 14.45 4.37 12.82
CA GLY A 399 13.93 4.59 11.47
C GLY A 399 12.71 5.53 11.40
N VAL A 400 11.90 5.35 10.35
CA VAL A 400 10.73 6.20 10.08
C VAL A 400 9.63 5.96 11.11
N VAL A 401 9.04 7.06 11.59
CA VAL A 401 7.82 7.02 12.41
C VAL A 401 6.67 7.58 11.58
N SER A 402 5.69 6.76 11.22
CA SER A 402 4.51 7.21 10.48
C SER A 402 3.32 7.38 11.41
N LEU A 403 2.60 8.50 11.30
CA LEU A 403 1.49 8.84 12.20
C LEU A 403 0.18 8.96 11.41
N LYS A 404 -0.86 8.23 11.84
CA LYS A 404 -2.25 8.42 11.40
C LYS A 404 -3.21 8.64 12.57
N VAL A 405 -4.42 9.09 12.28
CA VAL A 405 -5.44 9.45 13.28
C VAL A 405 -6.76 8.72 13.05
N VAL A 406 -7.36 8.23 14.14
CA VAL A 406 -8.70 7.63 14.19
C VAL A 406 -9.48 8.24 15.33
N GLY A 407 -10.42 9.12 15.01
CA GLY A 407 -11.15 9.91 16.00
C GLY A 407 -10.21 10.76 16.83
N ASP A 408 -10.14 10.48 18.13
CA ASP A 408 -9.27 11.12 19.11
C ASP A 408 -7.99 10.33 19.42
N THR A 409 -7.78 9.18 18.76
CA THR A 409 -6.58 8.35 18.89
C THR A 409 -5.58 8.68 17.79
N VAL A 410 -4.31 8.81 18.18
CA VAL A 410 -3.16 8.84 17.28
C VAL A 410 -2.52 7.45 17.24
N VAL A 411 -2.24 6.94 16.05
CA VAL A 411 -1.58 5.66 15.82
C VAL A 411 -0.21 5.94 15.21
N GLU A 412 0.86 5.57 15.91
CA GLU A 412 2.22 5.59 15.37
C GLU A 412 2.61 4.19 14.92
N GLN A 413 3.26 4.10 13.76
CA GLN A 413 3.99 2.91 13.35
C GLN A 413 5.49 3.18 13.33
N ARG A 414 6.24 2.29 13.97
CA ARG A 414 7.70 2.32 14.13
C ARG A 414 8.26 0.95 13.79
N GLY A 415 8.81 0.81 12.58
CA GLY A 415 9.20 -0.49 12.05
C GLY A 415 8.03 -1.48 12.07
N ARG A 416 8.17 -2.56 12.85
CA ARG A 416 7.18 -3.63 13.00
C ARG A 416 6.22 -3.44 14.18
N THR A 417 6.26 -2.30 14.87
CA THR A 417 5.40 -2.03 16.03
C THR A 417 4.43 -0.92 15.70
N VAL A 418 3.15 -1.16 15.98
CA VAL A 418 2.09 -0.14 16.00
C VAL A 418 1.79 0.18 17.46
N GLU A 419 1.70 1.46 17.79
CA GLU A 419 1.39 1.96 19.13
C GLU A 419 0.32 3.05 19.04
N ALA A 420 -0.73 2.92 19.84
CA ALA A 420 -1.84 3.85 19.87
C ALA A 420 -1.83 4.72 21.12
N PHE A 421 -2.12 5.99 20.93
CA PHE A 421 -2.14 7.02 21.95
C PHE A 421 -3.48 7.74 21.94
N GLY A 422 -4.17 7.76 23.08
CA GLY A 422 -5.47 8.42 23.24
C GLY A 422 -5.39 9.59 24.22
N PRO A 423 -6.43 10.45 24.31
CA PRO A 423 -6.43 11.60 25.23
C PRO A 423 -6.19 11.16 26.67
N ALA A 424 -5.28 11.80 27.40
CA ALA A 424 -4.92 11.42 28.77
C ALA A 424 -5.95 11.85 29.83
#